data_AF-A0A0L6JMU4-F1
#
_entry.id   AF-A0A0L6JMU4-F1
#
_cell.length_a   1.000
_cell.length_b   1.000
_cell.length_c   1.000
_cell.angle_alpha   90.00
_cell.angle_beta   90.00
_cell.angle_gamma   90.00
#
_symmetry.space_group_name_H-M   'P 1'
#
loop_
_entity.id
_entity.type
_entity.pdbx_description
1 polymer ?
#
loop_
_entity_poly.entity_id
_entity_poly.type
_entity_poly.pdbx_seq_one_letter_code
_entity_poly.pdbx_strand_id
1 'polypeptide(L)'
;MNIKFLKSKKGVSIVIFSIALTAVLGMSAIVVDIGNVAIGRQKLQNAIDSAALAAVQELPNQSKALEVVNDYVVKNGFTPSDVKVTFSEDSTEVSIEGTKKINYLFARILGLEGKSTKCNAAALSGNIGQALDYVLFSGSTTTNLIINGSQMYVNGNSHTNAGFIANGSKQKITGACEAVKSVVVNGSQIEINNRMPNSPYVEMPDFSETIRVQAEKSGKYYNSSKEFSGSYVNVNEPIYVDGDLTVNGSHFRGEGCILVTGNITFNGSNLYDSTKDSICFYSKNGKITINGSNINLNGIVYAPNGSITMNGSNQTIMGRVIGKTLVFNGSNLTVDGADTNMGGVPSKGAQLIH
;
A
#
# COMPACT_ATOMS: atom_id res chain seq x y z
N MET A 1 83.82 -0.64 -28.95
CA MET A 1 82.41 -0.24 -28.72
C MET A 1 82.11 -0.49 -27.24
N ASN A 2 82.20 0.56 -26.41
CA ASN A 2 82.13 0.47 -24.96
C ASN A 2 80.68 0.44 -24.48
N ILE A 3 80.19 -0.73 -24.05
CA ILE A 3 78.96 -0.83 -23.25
C ILE A 3 79.33 -0.50 -21.80
N LYS A 4 79.32 0.79 -21.47
CA LYS A 4 79.38 1.26 -20.08
C LYS A 4 78.31 2.32 -19.92
N PHE A 5 77.08 1.95 -19.49
CA PHE A 5 76.18 2.84 -18.73
C PHE A 5 74.93 2.08 -18.22
N LEU A 6 75.12 1.05 -17.39
CA LEU A 6 74.11 0.66 -16.40
C LEU A 6 74.72 0.86 -15.01
N LYS A 7 74.80 2.13 -14.60
CA LYS A 7 75.09 2.50 -13.21
C LYS A 7 73.93 1.96 -12.37
N SER A 8 74.20 0.88 -11.63
CA SER A 8 73.27 0.21 -10.73
C SER A 8 72.72 1.17 -9.67
N LYS A 9 71.53 1.75 -9.90
CA LYS A 9 70.72 2.45 -8.90
C LYS A 9 69.91 1.48 -8.01
N LYS A 10 70.45 0.30 -7.70
CA LYS A 10 69.73 -0.76 -6.94
C LYS A 10 69.22 -0.29 -5.57
N GLY A 11 69.91 0.65 -4.90
CA GLY A 11 69.49 1.21 -3.61
C GLY A 11 68.41 2.30 -3.70
N VAL A 12 68.47 3.20 -4.67
CA VAL A 12 67.44 4.27 -4.80
C VAL A 12 66.12 3.70 -5.36
N SER A 13 66.22 2.72 -6.27
CA SER A 13 65.04 2.04 -6.82
C SER A 13 64.23 1.32 -5.75
N ILE A 14 64.87 0.70 -4.74
CA ILE A 14 64.14 0.02 -3.67
C ILE A 14 63.45 1.01 -2.73
N VAL A 15 64.05 2.19 -2.49
CA VAL A 15 63.43 3.24 -1.67
C VAL A 15 62.19 3.83 -2.36
N ILE A 16 62.32 4.17 -3.65
CA ILE A 16 61.19 4.69 -4.44
C ILE A 16 60.09 3.63 -4.58
N PHE A 17 60.48 2.37 -4.82
CA PHE A 17 59.53 1.26 -4.89
C PHE A 17 58.77 1.07 -3.57
N SER A 18 59.46 1.09 -2.42
CA SER A 18 58.82 0.96 -1.11
C SER A 18 57.85 2.11 -0.82
N ILE A 19 58.19 3.35 -1.18
CA ILE A 19 57.30 4.50 -1.02
C ILE A 19 56.08 4.37 -1.94
N ALA A 20 56.29 4.01 -3.21
CA ALA A 20 55.21 3.83 -4.18
C ALA A 20 54.27 2.67 -3.80
N LEU A 21 54.83 1.54 -3.36
CA LEU A 21 54.06 0.40 -2.88
C LEU A 21 53.24 0.77 -1.64
N THR A 22 53.84 1.51 -0.70
CA THR A 22 53.13 2.01 0.49
C THR A 22 51.98 2.95 0.09
N ALA A 23 52.18 3.82 -0.89
CA ALA A 23 51.12 4.69 -1.40
C ALA A 23 49.97 3.90 -2.06
N VAL A 24 50.29 2.89 -2.88
CA VAL A 24 49.28 2.02 -3.53
C VAL A 24 48.50 1.20 -2.50
N LEU A 25 49.19 0.64 -1.51
CA LEU A 25 48.55 -0.09 -0.41
C LEU A 25 47.69 0.83 0.46
N GLY A 26 48.14 2.06 0.74
CA GLY A 26 47.38 3.06 1.47
C GLY A 26 46.10 3.49 0.74
N MET A 27 46.17 3.72 -0.58
CA MET A 27 44.97 4.00 -1.38
C MET A 27 44.01 2.80 -1.43
N SER A 28 44.55 1.59 -1.58
CA SER A 28 43.75 0.35 -1.58
C SER A 28 43.05 0.14 -0.24
N ALA A 29 43.75 0.43 0.87
CA ALA A 29 43.19 0.38 2.22
C ALA A 29 42.00 1.33 2.34
N ILE A 30 42.16 2.59 1.93
CA ILE A 30 41.08 3.59 1.96
C ILE A 30 39.86 3.11 1.16
N VAL A 31 40.07 2.63 -0.07
CA VAL A 31 38.98 2.19 -0.95
C VAL A 31 38.24 0.97 -0.37
N VAL A 32 38.97 -0.04 0.10
CA VAL A 32 38.36 -1.27 0.65
C VAL A 32 37.64 -0.98 1.96
N ASP A 33 38.22 -0.17 2.84
CA ASP A 33 37.63 0.13 4.14
C ASP A 33 36.41 1.04 4.05
N ILE A 34 36.46 2.07 3.18
CA ILE A 34 35.27 2.89 2.89
C ILE A 34 34.18 2.03 2.25
N GLY A 35 34.54 1.16 1.31
CA GLY A 35 33.60 0.22 0.69
C GLY A 35 32.94 -0.71 1.72
N ASN A 36 33.71 -1.26 2.65
CA ASN A 36 33.20 -2.12 3.72
C ASN A 36 32.27 -1.37 4.67
N VAL A 37 32.61 -0.13 5.04
CA VAL A 37 31.73 0.73 5.86
C VAL A 37 30.43 1.06 5.11
N ALA A 38 30.49 1.37 3.81
CA ALA A 38 29.32 1.67 3.00
C ALA A 38 28.38 0.47 2.90
N ILE A 39 28.91 -0.72 2.59
CA ILE A 39 28.13 -1.96 2.51
C ILE A 39 27.53 -2.32 3.87
N GLY A 40 28.30 -2.21 4.96
CA GLY A 40 27.81 -2.49 6.30
C GLY A 40 26.71 -1.53 6.74
N ARG A 41 26.82 -0.24 6.40
CA ARG A 41 25.77 0.77 6.62
C ARG A 41 24.50 0.42 5.84
N GLN A 42 24.63 0.05 4.56
CA GLN A 42 23.47 -0.31 3.72
C GLN A 42 22.74 -1.54 4.28
N LYS A 43 23.48 -2.57 4.68
CA LYS A 43 22.89 -3.77 5.30
C LYS A 43 22.16 -3.44 6.60
N LEU A 44 22.74 -2.57 7.43
CA LEU A 44 22.11 -2.12 8.68
C LEU A 44 20.82 -1.35 8.38
N GLN A 45 20.84 -0.40 7.44
CA GLN A 45 19.66 0.38 7.04
C GLN A 45 18.54 -0.53 6.53
N ASN A 46 18.83 -1.42 5.57
CA ASN A 46 17.82 -2.34 5.02
C ASN A 46 17.20 -3.24 6.11
N ALA A 47 18.00 -3.67 7.10
CA ALA A 47 17.54 -4.50 8.20
C ALA A 47 16.57 -3.73 9.12
N ILE A 48 16.92 -2.50 9.52
CA ILE A 48 16.07 -1.68 10.39
C ILE A 48 14.82 -1.17 9.64
N ASP A 49 14.90 -0.89 8.35
CA ASP A 49 13.75 -0.52 7.51
C ASP A 49 12.74 -1.67 7.45
N SER A 50 13.21 -2.90 7.20
CA SER A 50 12.37 -4.09 7.15
C SER A 50 11.75 -4.39 8.53
N ALA A 51 12.54 -4.23 9.60
CA ALA A 51 12.06 -4.42 10.97
C ALA A 51 11.01 -3.38 11.37
N ALA A 52 11.21 -2.10 11.01
CA ALA A 52 10.24 -1.04 11.27
C ALA A 52 8.92 -1.29 10.54
N LEU A 53 8.99 -1.68 9.26
CA LEU A 53 7.82 -2.00 8.42
C LEU A 53 7.02 -3.20 8.95
N ALA A 54 7.69 -4.20 9.53
CA ALA A 54 7.04 -5.37 10.10
C ALA A 54 6.45 -5.07 11.48
N ALA A 55 7.22 -4.40 12.35
CA ALA A 55 6.83 -4.12 13.73
C ALA A 55 5.62 -3.20 13.82
N VAL A 56 5.51 -2.24 12.90
CA VAL A 56 4.41 -1.28 12.90
C VAL A 56 3.06 -1.91 12.59
N GLN A 57 3.02 -3.09 11.97
CA GLN A 57 1.77 -3.85 11.69
C GLN A 57 1.17 -4.51 12.94
N GLU A 58 1.93 -4.58 14.03
CA GLU A 58 1.50 -5.16 15.30
C GLU A 58 1.04 -4.08 16.30
N LEU A 59 1.13 -2.79 15.94
CA LEU A 59 0.56 -1.71 16.73
C LEU A 59 -0.99 -1.82 16.77
N PRO A 60 -1.63 -1.44 17.88
CA PRO A 60 -1.07 -0.78 19.07
C PRO A 60 -0.39 -1.72 20.08
N ASN A 61 -0.26 -3.03 19.80
CA ASN A 61 0.38 -3.97 20.73
C ASN A 61 1.91 -3.84 20.72
N GLN A 62 2.43 -2.96 21.55
CA GLN A 62 3.87 -2.67 21.67
C GLN A 62 4.72 -3.89 22.03
N SER A 63 4.18 -4.84 22.82
CA SER A 63 4.91 -6.06 23.20
C SER A 63 5.14 -6.97 21.99
N LYS A 64 4.13 -7.14 21.13
CA LYS A 64 4.25 -7.90 19.88
C LYS A 64 5.12 -7.18 18.85
N ALA A 65 4.97 -5.86 18.72
CA ALA A 65 5.82 -5.06 17.84
C ALA A 65 7.31 -5.23 18.20
N LEU A 66 7.64 -5.22 19.49
CA LEU A 66 9.01 -5.44 19.96
C LEU A 66 9.54 -6.84 19.65
N GLU A 67 8.70 -7.88 19.81
CA GLU A 67 9.05 -9.26 19.43
C GLU A 67 9.34 -9.36 17.92
N VAL A 68 8.51 -8.74 17.09
CA VAL A 68 8.69 -8.70 15.63
C VAL A 68 9.96 -7.94 15.23
N VAL A 69 10.28 -6.81 15.88
CA VAL A 69 11.58 -6.14 15.63
C VAL A 69 12.73 -7.10 15.89
N ASN A 70 12.72 -7.80 17.03
CA ASN A 70 13.80 -8.70 17.41
C ASN A 70 13.94 -9.87 16.42
N ASP A 71 12.83 -10.45 15.98
CA ASP A 71 12.83 -11.52 14.96
C ASP A 71 13.42 -11.05 13.63
N TYR A 72 12.99 -9.89 13.13
CA TYR A 72 13.49 -9.34 11.86
C TYR A 72 14.96 -8.92 11.93
N VAL A 73 15.41 -8.38 13.07
CA VAL A 73 16.82 -8.02 13.29
C VAL A 73 17.70 -9.27 13.30
N VAL A 74 17.26 -10.35 13.97
CA VAL A 74 17.98 -11.64 14.00
C VAL A 74 18.01 -12.29 12.61
N LYS A 75 16.90 -12.27 11.86
CA LYS A 75 16.84 -12.76 10.47
C LYS A 75 17.81 -12.03 9.54
N ASN A 76 18.08 -10.76 9.80
CA ASN A 76 19.04 -9.96 9.04
C ASN A 76 20.49 -10.11 9.54
N GLY A 77 20.76 -10.98 10.53
CA GLY A 77 22.10 -11.26 11.04
C GLY A 77 22.66 -10.20 12.00
N PHE A 78 21.78 -9.48 12.68
CA PHE A 78 22.12 -8.48 13.70
C PHE A 78 21.63 -8.93 15.08
N THR A 79 22.19 -8.35 16.13
CA THR A 79 21.79 -8.64 17.52
C THR A 79 20.81 -7.58 18.03
N PRO A 80 19.80 -7.96 18.85
CA PRO A 80 18.87 -7.01 19.45
C PRO A 80 19.54 -5.88 20.27
N SER A 81 20.76 -6.11 20.79
CA SER A 81 21.55 -5.09 21.49
C SER A 81 22.03 -3.94 20.61
N ASP A 82 22.03 -4.12 19.28
CA ASP A 82 22.49 -3.12 18.32
C ASP A 82 21.39 -2.12 17.97
N VAL A 83 20.17 -2.33 18.45
CA VAL A 83 18.96 -1.63 18.01
C VAL A 83 18.21 -1.07 19.21
N LYS A 84 17.84 0.21 19.12
CA LYS A 84 16.98 0.89 20.10
C LYS A 84 15.63 1.18 19.43
N VAL A 85 14.55 0.66 20.01
CA VAL A 85 13.18 0.88 19.54
C VAL A 85 12.51 1.95 20.41
N THR A 86 11.79 2.88 19.80
CA THR A 86 10.99 3.91 20.47
C THR A 86 9.63 3.98 19.79
N PHE A 87 8.57 4.07 20.59
CA PHE A 87 7.20 4.18 20.09
C PHE A 87 6.69 5.62 20.34
N SER A 88 5.86 6.14 19.44
CA SER A 88 5.15 7.42 19.68
C SER A 88 4.08 7.26 20.78
N GLU A 89 3.75 8.35 21.47
CA GLU A 89 2.72 8.40 22.53
C GLU A 89 1.35 7.90 22.01
N ASP A 90 1.07 8.11 20.73
CA ASP A 90 -0.17 7.69 20.07
C ASP A 90 -0.16 6.22 19.59
N SER A 91 0.95 5.49 19.77
CA SER A 91 1.13 4.10 19.28
C SER A 91 0.83 3.93 17.78
N THR A 92 1.14 4.96 16.99
CA THR A 92 0.99 5.00 15.52
C THR A 92 2.33 5.02 14.79
N GLU A 93 3.46 5.04 15.50
CA GLU A 93 4.79 5.11 14.91
C GLU A 93 5.74 4.19 15.66
N VAL A 94 6.57 3.46 14.91
CA VAL A 94 7.75 2.75 15.42
C VAL A 94 9.00 3.44 14.87
N SER A 95 9.84 3.95 15.76
CA SER A 95 11.16 4.48 15.43
C SER A 95 12.24 3.51 15.91
N ILE A 96 13.19 3.21 15.04
CA ILE A 96 14.27 2.25 15.25
C ILE A 96 15.62 2.92 14.96
N GLU A 97 16.50 3.00 15.97
CA GLU A 97 17.89 3.45 15.84
C GLU A 97 18.83 2.24 15.90
N GLY A 98 19.53 1.98 14.80
CA GLY A 98 20.57 0.94 14.73
C GLY A 98 21.96 1.53 14.90
N THR A 99 22.77 0.96 15.80
CA THR A 99 24.18 1.31 16.01
C THR A 99 25.07 0.09 15.83
N LYS A 100 26.04 0.17 14.90
CA LYS A 100 27.04 -0.90 14.71
C LYS A 100 28.45 -0.36 14.49
N LYS A 101 29.43 -0.95 15.17
CA LYS A 101 30.87 -0.71 14.91
C LYS A 101 31.32 -1.58 13.74
N ILE A 102 31.70 -0.95 12.62
CA ILE A 102 32.31 -1.63 11.48
C ILE A 102 33.82 -1.47 11.61
N ASN A 103 34.51 -2.59 11.77
CA ASN A 103 35.97 -2.61 11.88
C ASN A 103 36.60 -2.38 10.50
N TYR A 104 37.68 -1.60 10.47
CA TYR A 104 38.50 -1.50 9.28
C TYR A 104 39.35 -2.77 9.13
N LEU A 105 39.54 -3.20 7.89
CA LEU A 105 40.36 -4.34 7.52
C LEU A 105 41.82 -3.90 7.36
N PHE A 106 42.07 -2.89 6.52
CA PHE A 106 43.44 -2.49 6.16
C PHE A 106 43.92 -1.28 6.96
N ALA A 107 43.06 -0.30 7.24
CA ALA A 107 43.40 0.91 7.98
C ALA A 107 43.80 0.65 9.44
N ARG A 108 43.55 -0.57 9.95
CA ARG A 108 44.13 -1.07 11.20
C ARG A 108 45.65 -1.01 11.22
N ILE A 109 46.30 -1.18 10.07
CA ILE A 109 47.76 -1.07 9.97
C ILE A 109 48.26 0.36 10.22
N LEU A 110 47.38 1.35 10.05
CA LEU A 110 47.63 2.78 10.33
C LEU A 110 47.13 3.19 11.73
N GLY A 111 46.73 2.23 12.57
CA GLY A 111 46.18 2.48 13.92
C GLY A 111 44.70 2.88 13.95
N LEU A 112 43.97 2.75 12.82
CA LEU A 112 42.53 3.03 12.77
C LEU A 112 41.72 1.76 12.98
N GLU A 113 40.94 1.69 14.06
CA GLU A 113 40.27 0.44 14.43
C GLU A 113 38.92 0.19 13.74
N GLY A 114 38.19 1.24 13.38
CA GLY A 114 36.86 1.15 12.76
C GLY A 114 36.03 2.41 12.88
N LYS A 115 34.81 2.38 12.35
CA LYS A 115 33.83 3.46 12.43
C LYS A 115 32.52 2.95 13.00
N SER A 116 31.97 3.67 13.98
CA SER A 116 30.60 3.43 14.43
C SER A 116 29.62 4.09 13.45
N THR A 117 28.70 3.30 12.90
CA THR A 117 27.65 3.78 12.01
C THR A 117 26.31 3.76 12.72
N LYS A 118 25.61 4.89 12.67
CA LYS A 118 24.22 5.03 13.09
C LYS A 118 23.30 5.13 11.88
N CYS A 119 22.17 4.45 11.98
CA CYS A 119 21.08 4.44 11.01
C CYS A 119 19.76 4.59 11.75
N ASN A 120 18.85 5.36 11.18
CA ASN A 120 17.51 5.56 11.71
C ASN A 120 16.51 5.07 10.67
N ALA A 121 15.46 4.41 11.15
CA ALA A 121 14.30 4.07 10.37
C ALA A 121 13.08 4.37 11.23
N ALA A 122 12.13 5.13 10.69
CA ALA A 122 10.84 5.25 11.31
C ALA A 122 9.80 4.67 10.35
N ALA A 123 8.86 3.93 10.90
CA ALA A 123 7.69 3.48 10.16
C ALA A 123 6.48 4.02 10.87
N LEU A 124 5.67 4.76 10.13
CA LEU A 124 4.33 5.07 10.58
C LEU A 124 3.49 3.82 10.34
N SER A 125 2.58 3.56 11.28
CA SER A 125 1.32 2.87 11.03
C SER A 125 0.52 3.84 10.18
N GLY A 126 1.05 4.10 8.99
CA GLY A 126 0.50 5.00 8.01
C GLY A 126 -0.76 4.34 7.53
N ASN A 127 -1.88 4.92 7.94
CA ASN A 127 -3.23 4.63 7.54
C ASN A 127 -3.32 4.23 6.06
N ILE A 128 -3.13 2.95 5.78
CA ILE A 128 -3.79 2.30 4.65
C ILE A 128 -5.24 2.13 5.09
N GLY A 129 -5.91 3.27 5.17
CA GLY A 129 -6.90 3.48 6.22
C GLY A 129 -7.73 4.73 6.00
N GLN A 130 -7.20 5.92 5.68
CA GLN A 130 -8.12 7.06 5.58
C GLN A 130 -9.19 6.85 4.49
N ALA A 131 -8.81 6.54 3.25
CA ALA A 131 -9.80 6.21 2.23
C ALA A 131 -10.62 4.96 2.57
N LEU A 132 -9.97 3.91 3.10
CA LEU A 132 -10.60 2.63 3.45
C LEU A 132 -11.36 2.66 4.78
N ASP A 133 -11.39 3.75 5.53
CA ASP A 133 -12.17 3.95 6.76
C ASP A 133 -13.56 4.47 6.42
N TYR A 134 -13.70 5.10 5.26
CA TYR A 134 -14.99 5.48 4.70
C TYR A 134 -15.62 4.30 3.96
N VAL A 135 -16.93 4.20 4.10
CA VAL A 135 -17.76 3.27 3.34
C VAL A 135 -17.88 3.73 1.89
N LEU A 136 -17.96 5.04 1.70
CA LEU A 136 -17.88 5.69 0.39
C LEU A 136 -16.71 6.66 0.36
N PHE A 137 -15.82 6.50 -0.61
CA PHE A 137 -14.68 7.42 -0.79
C PHE A 137 -14.52 7.84 -2.26
N SER A 138 -14.46 9.14 -2.48
CA SER A 138 -14.19 9.75 -3.80
C SER A 138 -12.92 10.60 -3.77
N GLY A 139 -11.86 10.13 -4.43
CA GLY A 139 -10.53 10.74 -4.37
C GLY A 139 -10.31 11.99 -5.26
N SER A 140 -11.21 12.28 -6.19
CA SER A 140 -11.06 13.42 -7.12
C SER A 140 -11.15 14.77 -6.40
N THR A 141 -10.24 15.68 -6.74
CA THR A 141 -10.26 17.08 -6.25
C THR A 141 -11.09 18.01 -7.13
N THR A 142 -11.55 17.55 -8.29
CA THR A 142 -12.24 18.37 -9.29
C THR A 142 -13.66 17.91 -9.59
N THR A 143 -13.96 16.63 -9.37
CA THR A 143 -15.27 16.02 -9.69
C THR A 143 -15.97 15.58 -8.42
N ASN A 144 -17.24 15.96 -8.27
CA ASN A 144 -18.02 15.66 -7.09
C ASN A 144 -18.42 14.19 -7.00
N LEU A 145 -18.61 13.71 -5.77
CA LEU A 145 -19.38 12.49 -5.49
C LEU A 145 -20.85 12.81 -5.72
N ILE A 146 -21.54 12.03 -6.55
CA ILE A 146 -22.93 12.29 -6.94
C ILE A 146 -23.81 11.09 -6.60
N ILE A 147 -24.91 11.35 -5.89
CA ILE A 147 -26.03 10.42 -5.69
C ILE A 147 -27.24 11.05 -6.38
N ASN A 148 -27.76 10.41 -7.42
CA ASN A 148 -28.91 10.89 -8.20
C ASN A 148 -30.22 10.12 -7.94
N GLY A 149 -30.12 8.85 -7.54
CA GLY A 149 -31.30 8.00 -7.35
C GLY A 149 -31.96 8.12 -5.97
N SER A 150 -33.04 7.37 -5.76
CA SER A 150 -33.81 7.39 -4.50
C SER A 150 -33.56 6.13 -3.65
N GLN A 151 -33.91 6.17 -2.37
CA GLN A 151 -33.79 5.02 -1.45
C GLN A 151 -32.34 4.54 -1.29
N MET A 152 -31.41 5.45 -1.04
CA MET A 152 -30.02 5.08 -0.75
C MET A 152 -29.81 4.94 0.76
N TYR A 153 -29.13 3.90 1.19
CA TYR A 153 -28.72 3.70 2.58
C TYR A 153 -27.22 3.42 2.64
N VAL A 154 -26.50 4.23 3.41
CA VAL A 154 -25.07 4.06 3.67
C VAL A 154 -24.87 3.91 5.18
N ASN A 155 -24.40 2.75 5.61
CA ASN A 155 -24.09 2.50 7.00
C ASN A 155 -22.61 2.75 7.30
N GLY A 156 -22.24 3.99 7.59
CA GLY A 156 -20.88 4.41 7.94
C GLY A 156 -20.55 5.80 7.41
N ASN A 157 -19.26 6.16 7.52
CA ASN A 157 -18.76 7.47 7.08
C ASN A 157 -18.58 7.52 5.56
N SER A 158 -18.67 8.71 4.99
CA SER A 158 -18.39 8.99 3.58
C SER A 158 -17.47 10.20 3.44
N HIS A 159 -16.62 10.20 2.43
CA HIS A 159 -15.67 11.28 2.16
C HIS A 159 -15.50 11.56 0.67
N THR A 160 -15.31 12.83 0.33
CA THR A 160 -14.93 13.26 -1.02
C THR A 160 -13.91 14.40 -1.00
N ASN A 161 -12.86 14.29 -1.81
CA ASN A 161 -11.86 15.33 -2.02
C ASN A 161 -12.38 16.53 -2.84
N ALA A 162 -13.63 16.49 -3.30
CA ALA A 162 -14.33 17.58 -3.98
C ALA A 162 -15.62 17.94 -3.24
N GLY A 163 -16.73 18.13 -3.97
CA GLY A 163 -18.05 18.30 -3.39
C GLY A 163 -18.81 16.96 -3.29
N PHE A 164 -19.78 16.92 -2.39
CA PHE A 164 -20.78 15.87 -2.26
C PHE A 164 -22.12 16.43 -2.73
N ILE A 165 -22.79 15.74 -3.65
CA ILE A 165 -24.12 16.11 -4.14
C ILE A 165 -25.05 14.91 -3.97
N ALA A 166 -26.08 15.08 -3.14
CA ALA A 166 -27.22 14.18 -3.03
C ALA A 166 -28.45 14.81 -3.68
N ASN A 167 -28.95 14.19 -4.74
CA ASN A 167 -30.20 14.51 -5.41
C ASN A 167 -31.19 13.35 -5.19
N GLY A 168 -32.50 13.61 -5.11
CA GLY A 168 -33.52 12.55 -5.10
C GLY A 168 -34.31 12.48 -3.79
N SER A 169 -34.63 11.29 -3.31
CA SER A 169 -35.44 11.13 -2.09
C SER A 169 -35.12 9.87 -1.29
N LYS A 170 -35.46 9.88 0.00
CA LYS A 170 -35.31 8.74 0.92
C LYS A 170 -33.86 8.24 1.03
N GLN A 171 -32.92 9.15 1.24
CA GLN A 171 -31.51 8.79 1.36
C GLN A 171 -31.04 8.89 2.80
N LYS A 172 -30.13 8.03 3.23
CA LYS A 172 -29.58 8.04 4.57
C LYS A 172 -28.11 7.70 4.58
N ILE A 173 -27.33 8.50 5.29
CA ILE A 173 -25.94 8.18 5.67
C ILE A 173 -25.90 8.22 7.20
N THR A 174 -25.55 7.09 7.82
CA THR A 174 -25.56 6.97 9.29
C THR A 174 -24.36 7.66 9.94
N GLY A 175 -23.22 7.70 9.24
CA GLY A 175 -21.99 8.33 9.71
C GLY A 175 -21.78 9.77 9.21
N ALA A 176 -20.55 10.22 9.31
CA ALA A 176 -20.12 11.52 8.81
C ALA A 176 -20.17 11.59 7.27
N CYS A 177 -20.58 12.74 6.74
CA CYS A 177 -20.54 13.07 5.32
C CYS A 177 -19.54 14.20 5.10
N GLU A 178 -18.30 13.82 4.85
CA GLU A 178 -17.16 14.71 4.68
C GLU A 178 -16.98 15.13 3.23
N ALA A 179 -16.72 16.42 3.01
CA ALA A 179 -16.37 16.94 1.70
C ALA A 179 -15.34 18.06 1.86
N VAL A 180 -14.26 18.03 1.06
CA VAL A 180 -13.26 19.11 1.05
C VAL A 180 -13.87 20.43 0.57
N LYS A 181 -14.87 20.40 -0.32
CA LYS A 181 -15.50 21.62 -0.87
C LYS A 181 -16.86 21.91 -0.24
N SER A 182 -17.89 21.17 -0.65
CA SER A 182 -19.27 21.46 -0.28
C SER A 182 -20.09 20.19 -0.13
N VAL A 183 -21.13 20.25 0.70
CA VAL A 183 -22.15 19.21 0.82
C VAL A 183 -23.48 19.80 0.40
N VAL A 184 -24.00 19.37 -0.74
CA VAL A 184 -25.27 19.85 -1.32
C VAL A 184 -26.28 18.71 -1.28
N VAL A 185 -27.47 19.00 -0.74
CA VAL A 185 -28.55 18.02 -0.61
C VAL A 185 -29.82 18.62 -1.20
N ASN A 186 -30.29 18.04 -2.29
CA ASN A 186 -31.44 18.47 -3.08
C ASN A 186 -32.48 17.36 -3.12
N GLY A 187 -33.57 17.49 -2.37
CA GLY A 187 -34.56 16.42 -2.34
C GLY A 187 -35.44 16.38 -1.10
N SER A 188 -36.13 15.25 -0.92
CA SER A 188 -37.05 15.02 0.18
C SER A 188 -36.70 13.75 0.97
N GLN A 189 -36.97 13.74 2.28
CA GLN A 189 -36.68 12.58 3.15
C GLN A 189 -35.20 12.16 3.12
N ILE A 190 -34.26 13.10 3.20
CA ILE A 190 -32.82 12.83 3.21
C ILE A 190 -32.26 13.00 4.63
N GLU A 191 -31.79 11.90 5.22
CA GLU A 191 -31.18 11.79 6.54
C GLU A 191 -29.65 11.71 6.44
N ILE A 192 -29.01 12.85 6.20
CA ILE A 192 -27.55 13.01 6.29
C ILE A 192 -27.32 14.06 7.37
N ASN A 193 -27.23 13.63 8.62
CA ASN A 193 -27.26 14.54 9.77
C ASN A 193 -25.90 15.19 10.04
N ASN A 194 -24.80 14.44 9.87
CA ASN A 194 -23.45 14.91 10.14
C ASN A 194 -22.73 15.35 8.86
N ARG A 195 -23.10 16.53 8.33
CA ARG A 195 -22.51 17.10 7.10
C ARG A 195 -21.30 17.96 7.46
N MET A 196 -20.12 17.62 6.93
CA MET A 196 -18.86 18.30 7.23
C MET A 196 -18.21 18.81 5.92
N PRO A 197 -18.60 20.00 5.43
CA PRO A 197 -17.87 20.66 4.35
C PRO A 197 -16.54 21.25 4.87
N ASN A 198 -15.58 21.46 3.97
CA ASN A 198 -14.21 21.90 4.28
C ASN A 198 -13.41 20.88 5.13
N SER A 199 -13.71 19.59 5.02
CA SER A 199 -12.89 18.54 5.63
C SER A 199 -11.47 18.52 5.04
N PRO A 200 -10.47 18.03 5.79
CA PRO A 200 -9.11 17.85 5.26
C PRO A 200 -9.09 16.93 4.05
N TYR A 201 -8.14 17.15 3.14
CA TYR A 201 -7.90 16.24 2.03
C TYR A 201 -7.40 14.87 2.52
N VAL A 202 -7.84 13.81 1.86
CA VAL A 202 -7.46 12.43 2.16
C VAL A 202 -6.81 11.78 0.93
N GLU A 203 -5.66 11.14 1.12
CA GLU A 203 -4.95 10.45 0.03
C GLU A 203 -5.64 9.15 -0.40
N MET A 204 -5.60 8.87 -1.70
CA MET A 204 -6.05 7.60 -2.29
C MET A 204 -4.84 6.67 -2.49
N PRO A 205 -4.76 5.52 -1.79
CA PRO A 205 -3.66 4.59 -2.00
C PRO A 205 -3.75 3.82 -3.33
N ASP A 206 -2.63 3.25 -3.80
CA ASP A 206 -2.61 2.32 -4.93
C ASP A 206 -2.03 0.97 -4.45
N PHE A 207 -2.77 -0.11 -4.67
CA PHE A 207 -2.43 -1.48 -4.25
C PHE A 207 -2.13 -2.39 -5.44
N SER A 208 -2.21 -1.86 -6.66
CA SER A 208 -2.15 -2.64 -7.89
C SER A 208 -0.87 -3.47 -8.01
N GLU A 209 0.27 -2.92 -7.61
CA GLU A 209 1.55 -3.62 -7.69
C GLU A 209 1.63 -4.80 -6.69
N THR A 210 1.20 -4.58 -5.45
CA THR A 210 1.15 -5.63 -4.42
C THR A 210 0.26 -6.78 -4.86
N ILE A 211 -0.94 -6.47 -5.38
CA ILE A 211 -1.90 -7.49 -5.84
C ILE A 211 -1.36 -8.21 -7.09
N ARG A 212 -0.73 -7.49 -8.03
CA ARG A 212 -0.11 -8.08 -9.23
C ARG A 212 0.95 -9.12 -8.85
N VAL A 213 1.86 -8.76 -7.95
CA VAL A 213 2.94 -9.67 -7.51
C VAL A 213 2.38 -10.90 -6.79
N GLN A 214 1.30 -10.76 -6.01
CA GLN A 214 0.63 -11.91 -5.39
C GLN A 214 -0.03 -12.82 -6.44
N ALA A 215 -0.71 -12.23 -7.44
CA ALA A 215 -1.34 -12.99 -8.52
C ALA A 215 -0.32 -13.74 -9.40
N GLU A 216 0.86 -13.15 -9.66
CA GLU A 216 1.92 -13.78 -10.45
C GLU A 216 2.59 -14.96 -9.74
N LYS A 217 2.62 -14.95 -8.39
CA LYS A 217 3.26 -16.00 -7.59
C LYS A 217 2.37 -17.21 -7.38
N SER A 218 1.08 -16.99 -7.13
CA SER A 218 0.17 -18.05 -6.68
C SER A 218 -1.27 -17.85 -7.14
N GLY A 219 -1.50 -16.96 -8.11
CA GLY A 219 -2.83 -16.60 -8.60
C GLY A 219 -3.10 -17.04 -10.03
N LYS A 220 -4.24 -16.57 -10.55
CA LYS A 220 -4.64 -16.80 -11.94
C LYS A 220 -4.36 -15.57 -12.78
N TYR A 221 -3.62 -15.74 -13.86
CA TYR A 221 -3.32 -14.67 -14.81
C TYR A 221 -4.06 -14.87 -16.14
N TYR A 222 -4.75 -13.81 -16.58
CA TYR A 222 -5.32 -13.69 -17.92
C TYR A 222 -4.61 -12.55 -18.65
N ASN A 223 -3.95 -12.86 -19.76
CA ASN A 223 -3.19 -11.89 -20.58
C ASN A 223 -4.05 -11.13 -21.61
N SER A 224 -5.37 -11.19 -21.46
CA SER A 224 -6.36 -10.51 -22.29
C SER A 224 -7.62 -10.27 -21.48
N SER A 225 -8.55 -9.48 -22.04
CA SER A 225 -9.88 -9.29 -21.47
C SER A 225 -10.57 -10.63 -21.15
N LYS A 226 -11.34 -10.63 -20.06
CA LYS A 226 -12.01 -11.82 -19.53
C LYS A 226 -13.49 -11.58 -19.35
N GLU A 227 -14.28 -12.59 -19.70
CA GLU A 227 -15.70 -12.65 -19.38
C GLU A 227 -15.97 -13.82 -18.43
N PHE A 228 -16.76 -13.55 -17.38
CA PHE A 228 -17.41 -14.56 -16.56
C PHE A 228 -18.92 -14.49 -16.81
N SER A 229 -19.50 -15.55 -17.37
CA SER A 229 -20.93 -15.62 -17.70
C SER A 229 -21.56 -16.88 -17.10
N GLY A 230 -22.43 -16.72 -16.11
CA GLY A 230 -23.05 -17.85 -15.39
C GLY A 230 -22.08 -18.75 -14.62
N SER A 231 -20.86 -18.28 -14.35
CA SER A 231 -19.79 -19.09 -13.74
C SER A 231 -19.79 -19.02 -12.22
N TYR A 232 -19.32 -20.07 -11.55
CA TYR A 232 -18.87 -20.00 -10.16
C TYR A 232 -17.36 -19.77 -10.13
N VAL A 233 -16.92 -18.64 -9.58
CA VAL A 233 -15.53 -18.20 -9.57
C VAL A 233 -15.02 -18.19 -8.13
N ASN A 234 -13.99 -18.99 -7.86
CA ASN A 234 -13.27 -18.96 -6.59
C ASN A 234 -12.10 -17.96 -6.69
N VAL A 235 -12.03 -17.02 -5.73
CA VAL A 235 -11.04 -15.96 -5.64
C VAL A 235 -10.13 -16.06 -4.41
N ASN A 236 -10.10 -17.19 -3.70
CA ASN A 236 -9.14 -17.43 -2.61
C ASN A 236 -7.67 -17.20 -3.04
N GLU A 237 -7.40 -17.38 -4.33
CA GLU A 237 -6.17 -16.95 -4.98
C GLU A 237 -6.44 -15.69 -5.80
N PRO A 238 -5.55 -14.68 -5.77
CA PRO A 238 -5.75 -13.46 -6.54
C PRO A 238 -5.88 -13.73 -8.04
N ILE A 239 -6.76 -12.98 -8.70
CA ILE A 239 -6.95 -13.06 -10.14
C ILE A 239 -6.41 -11.76 -10.75
N TYR A 240 -5.53 -11.87 -11.74
CA TYR A 240 -5.03 -10.74 -12.52
C TYR A 240 -5.52 -10.84 -13.97
N VAL A 241 -6.18 -9.79 -14.45
CA VAL A 241 -6.67 -9.63 -15.82
C VAL A 241 -5.98 -8.44 -16.47
N ASP A 242 -5.15 -8.70 -17.47
CA ASP A 242 -4.54 -7.68 -18.31
C ASP A 242 -5.46 -7.36 -19.49
N GLY A 243 -6.44 -6.50 -19.24
CA GLY A 243 -7.52 -6.14 -20.16
C GLY A 243 -8.75 -5.67 -19.40
N ASP A 244 -9.92 -5.83 -20.02
CA ASP A 244 -11.21 -5.53 -19.40
C ASP A 244 -11.83 -6.81 -18.78
N LEU A 245 -12.64 -6.63 -17.74
CA LEU A 245 -13.43 -7.68 -17.12
C LEU A 245 -14.92 -7.42 -17.30
N THR A 246 -15.63 -8.40 -17.87
CA THR A 246 -17.10 -8.39 -17.93
C THR A 246 -17.68 -9.53 -17.10
N VAL A 247 -18.69 -9.21 -16.30
CA VAL A 247 -19.38 -10.15 -15.42
C VAL A 247 -20.87 -10.17 -15.75
N ASN A 248 -21.32 -11.31 -16.27
CA ASN A 248 -22.69 -11.58 -16.72
C ASN A 248 -23.31 -12.67 -15.85
N GLY A 249 -23.86 -12.28 -14.69
CA GLY A 249 -24.62 -13.19 -13.81
C GLY A 249 -23.81 -14.37 -13.26
N SER A 250 -22.55 -14.13 -12.91
CA SER A 250 -21.68 -15.12 -12.27
C SER A 250 -21.79 -15.04 -10.74
N HIS A 251 -21.23 -16.02 -10.03
CA HIS A 251 -21.14 -16.08 -8.58
C HIS A 251 -19.66 -16.08 -8.16
N PHE A 252 -19.28 -15.27 -7.18
CA PHE A 252 -17.91 -15.24 -6.66
C PHE A 252 -17.88 -15.67 -5.20
N ARG A 253 -16.83 -16.37 -4.80
CA ARG A 253 -16.58 -16.81 -3.41
C ARG A 253 -15.09 -16.77 -3.08
N GLY A 254 -14.77 -16.64 -1.80
CA GLY A 254 -13.41 -16.55 -1.27
C GLY A 254 -12.98 -15.15 -0.81
N GLU A 255 -11.81 -15.07 -0.18
CA GLU A 255 -11.26 -13.84 0.42
C GLU A 255 -10.06 -13.30 -0.37
N GLY A 256 -10.26 -12.88 -1.62
CA GLY A 256 -9.15 -12.37 -2.44
C GLY A 256 -9.52 -11.27 -3.39
N CYS A 257 -8.53 -10.83 -4.16
CA CYS A 257 -8.64 -9.68 -5.05
C CYS A 257 -8.63 -10.08 -6.52
N ILE A 258 -9.51 -9.47 -7.29
CA ILE A 258 -9.50 -9.48 -8.75
C ILE A 258 -8.95 -8.13 -9.22
N LEU A 259 -7.69 -8.12 -9.66
CA LEU A 259 -7.02 -6.97 -10.26
C LEU A 259 -7.24 -6.97 -11.78
N VAL A 260 -7.75 -5.86 -12.29
CA VAL A 260 -8.02 -5.64 -13.71
C VAL A 260 -7.29 -4.38 -14.15
N THR A 261 -6.51 -4.43 -15.24
CA THR A 261 -5.79 -3.25 -15.74
C THR A 261 -6.74 -2.22 -16.36
N GLY A 262 -7.75 -2.71 -17.09
CA GLY A 262 -8.80 -1.94 -17.76
C GLY A 262 -10.08 -1.83 -16.93
N ASN A 263 -11.22 -1.81 -17.61
CA ASN A 263 -12.54 -1.57 -17.03
C ASN A 263 -13.15 -2.84 -16.44
N ILE A 264 -14.00 -2.69 -15.43
CA ILE A 264 -14.83 -3.76 -14.89
C ILE A 264 -16.29 -3.42 -15.13
N THR A 265 -17.04 -4.31 -15.79
CA THR A 265 -18.46 -4.12 -16.08
C THR A 265 -19.29 -5.28 -15.54
N PHE A 266 -20.31 -4.96 -14.75
CA PHE A 266 -21.28 -5.92 -14.23
C PHE A 266 -22.65 -5.68 -14.91
N ASN A 267 -23.08 -6.60 -15.78
CA ASN A 267 -24.34 -6.46 -16.53
C ASN A 267 -25.46 -7.39 -16.04
N GLY A 268 -25.16 -8.42 -15.25
CA GLY A 268 -26.13 -9.43 -14.80
C GLY A 268 -26.87 -9.08 -13.51
N SER A 269 -27.97 -9.79 -13.26
CA SER A 269 -28.91 -9.52 -12.16
C SER A 269 -28.63 -10.25 -10.84
N ASN A 270 -27.57 -11.07 -10.74
CA ASN A 270 -27.25 -11.83 -9.53
C ASN A 270 -25.73 -12.00 -9.40
N LEU A 271 -25.17 -11.71 -8.21
CA LEU A 271 -23.77 -11.93 -7.84
C LEU A 271 -23.62 -12.32 -6.34
N TYR A 272 -24.40 -13.29 -5.85
CA TYR A 272 -24.30 -13.81 -4.47
C TYR A 272 -23.21 -14.90 -4.31
N ASP A 273 -22.49 -14.97 -3.17
CA ASP A 273 -22.45 -16.18 -2.31
C ASP A 273 -21.83 -15.90 -0.91
N SER A 274 -22.64 -16.14 0.13
CA SER A 274 -22.30 -16.19 1.57
C SER A 274 -21.84 -14.90 2.31
N THR A 275 -22.27 -14.78 3.56
CA THR A 275 -22.06 -13.62 4.46
C THR A 275 -20.69 -13.58 5.13
N LYS A 276 -19.67 -14.28 4.61
CA LYS A 276 -18.34 -14.33 5.24
C LYS A 276 -17.19 -14.00 4.30
N ASP A 277 -17.32 -14.31 3.01
CA ASP A 277 -16.26 -14.09 2.02
C ASP A 277 -16.23 -12.63 1.56
N SER A 278 -15.07 -11.97 1.67
CA SER A 278 -14.86 -10.57 1.28
C SER A 278 -13.99 -10.46 0.05
N ILE A 279 -14.54 -9.97 -1.05
CA ILE A 279 -13.88 -9.93 -2.37
C ILE A 279 -13.56 -8.49 -2.76
N CYS A 280 -12.33 -8.25 -3.23
CA CYS A 280 -11.96 -6.96 -3.80
C CYS A 280 -12.01 -6.98 -5.32
N PHE A 281 -12.86 -6.15 -5.93
CA PHE A 281 -12.82 -5.86 -7.36
C PHE A 281 -12.00 -4.59 -7.58
N TYR A 282 -10.82 -4.75 -8.17
CA TYR A 282 -9.83 -3.68 -8.32
C TYR A 282 -9.61 -3.33 -9.79
N SER A 283 -9.97 -2.10 -10.18
CA SER A 283 -9.71 -1.55 -11.51
C SER A 283 -8.56 -0.56 -11.46
N LYS A 284 -7.38 -0.91 -11.99
CA LYS A 284 -6.16 -0.10 -11.87
C LYS A 284 -6.29 1.26 -12.55
N ASN A 285 -6.67 1.26 -13.83
CA ASN A 285 -6.75 2.46 -14.66
C ASN A 285 -8.13 2.66 -15.29
N GLY A 286 -8.99 1.65 -15.29
CA GLY A 286 -10.32 1.71 -15.88
C GLY A 286 -11.41 2.15 -14.90
N LYS A 287 -12.63 2.29 -15.43
CA LYS A 287 -13.84 2.51 -14.64
C LYS A 287 -14.46 1.19 -14.18
N ILE A 288 -15.22 1.23 -13.10
CA ILE A 288 -16.12 0.14 -12.69
C ILE A 288 -17.55 0.57 -12.93
N THR A 289 -18.31 -0.22 -13.70
CA THR A 289 -19.72 0.08 -14.02
C THR A 289 -20.60 -1.09 -13.58
N ILE A 290 -21.58 -0.82 -12.73
CA ILE A 290 -22.55 -1.78 -12.23
C ILE A 290 -23.93 -1.45 -12.80
N ASN A 291 -24.29 -2.10 -13.91
CA ASN A 291 -25.54 -1.87 -14.64
C ASN A 291 -26.70 -2.75 -14.16
N GLY A 292 -26.42 -3.95 -13.66
CA GLY A 292 -27.47 -4.91 -13.28
C GLY A 292 -28.27 -4.49 -12.04
N SER A 293 -29.52 -4.95 -11.95
CA SER A 293 -30.39 -4.77 -10.78
C SER A 293 -30.46 -6.04 -9.94
N ASN A 294 -30.80 -5.95 -8.65
CA ASN A 294 -30.83 -7.07 -7.70
C ASN A 294 -29.44 -7.67 -7.40
N ILE A 295 -28.43 -6.80 -7.35
CA ILE A 295 -27.05 -7.21 -7.08
C ILE A 295 -26.81 -7.21 -5.57
N ASN A 296 -26.13 -8.23 -5.06
CA ASN A 296 -25.51 -8.21 -3.76
C ASN A 296 -24.01 -8.46 -3.94
N LEU A 297 -23.15 -7.74 -3.24
CA LEU A 297 -21.69 -7.89 -3.31
C LEU A 297 -21.13 -7.79 -1.90
N ASN A 298 -20.29 -8.75 -1.49
CA ASN A 298 -19.56 -8.67 -0.22
C ASN A 298 -18.08 -8.35 -0.50
N GLY A 299 -17.60 -7.28 0.12
CA GLY A 299 -16.23 -6.78 -0.02
C GLY A 299 -16.14 -5.39 -0.61
N ILE A 300 -15.10 -5.17 -1.42
CA ILE A 300 -14.63 -3.83 -1.77
C ILE A 300 -14.66 -3.64 -3.29
N VAL A 301 -15.23 -2.52 -3.74
CA VAL A 301 -15.17 -2.07 -5.13
C VAL A 301 -14.18 -0.90 -5.18
N TYR A 302 -13.04 -1.11 -5.86
CA TYR A 302 -11.87 -0.24 -5.77
C TYR A 302 -11.38 0.23 -7.15
N ALA A 303 -11.33 1.54 -7.38
CA ALA A 303 -10.86 2.12 -8.64
C ALA A 303 -10.08 3.44 -8.40
N PRO A 304 -8.79 3.40 -8.03
CA PRO A 304 -8.05 4.59 -7.56
C PRO A 304 -7.93 5.66 -8.65
N ASN A 305 -7.89 5.25 -9.92
CA ASN A 305 -7.74 6.14 -11.07
C ASN A 305 -9.01 6.29 -11.90
N GLY A 306 -10.08 5.55 -11.57
CA GLY A 306 -11.29 5.43 -12.37
C GLY A 306 -12.57 5.82 -11.65
N SER A 307 -13.63 6.02 -12.44
CA SER A 307 -14.97 6.25 -11.91
C SER A 307 -15.65 4.94 -11.52
N ILE A 308 -16.37 4.92 -10.42
CA ILE A 308 -17.33 3.86 -10.09
C ILE A 308 -18.73 4.39 -10.34
N THR A 309 -19.48 3.72 -11.21
CA THR A 309 -20.84 4.09 -11.58
C THR A 309 -21.81 2.96 -11.32
N MET A 310 -22.86 3.22 -10.57
CA MET A 310 -23.91 2.25 -10.25
C MET A 310 -25.25 2.73 -10.82
N ASN A 311 -25.76 2.03 -11.84
CA ASN A 311 -26.94 2.42 -12.60
C ASN A 311 -28.19 1.58 -12.29
N GLY A 312 -28.01 0.37 -11.74
CA GLY A 312 -29.10 -0.57 -11.49
C GLY A 312 -29.88 -0.31 -10.20
N SER A 313 -31.00 -0.99 -10.01
CA SER A 313 -31.83 -0.87 -8.81
C SER A 313 -31.72 -2.09 -7.89
N ASN A 314 -32.04 -1.94 -6.60
CA ASN A 314 -31.95 -3.00 -5.60
C ASN A 314 -30.53 -3.58 -5.53
N GLN A 315 -29.55 -2.73 -5.22
CA GLN A 315 -28.15 -3.13 -5.16
C GLN A 315 -27.68 -3.07 -3.70
N THR A 316 -26.98 -4.09 -3.24
CA THR A 316 -26.40 -4.16 -1.89
C THR A 316 -24.90 -4.39 -2.01
N ILE A 317 -24.12 -3.60 -1.30
CA ILE A 317 -22.68 -3.79 -1.11
C ILE A 317 -22.44 -3.91 0.39
N MET A 318 -22.13 -5.10 0.87
CA MET A 318 -21.64 -5.34 2.23
C MET A 318 -20.14 -5.08 2.23
N GLY A 319 -19.72 -3.85 2.55
CA GLY A 319 -18.33 -3.43 2.51
C GLY A 319 -18.19 -1.99 2.03
N ARG A 320 -17.31 -1.74 1.05
CA ARG A 320 -16.86 -0.37 0.72
C ARG A 320 -16.81 -0.09 -0.78
N VAL A 321 -17.04 1.17 -1.14
CA VAL A 321 -16.94 1.67 -2.53
C VAL A 321 -15.98 2.84 -2.57
N ILE A 322 -14.82 2.61 -3.19
CA ILE A 322 -13.65 3.50 -3.13
C ILE A 322 -13.17 3.78 -4.54
N GLY A 323 -13.34 5.01 -5.03
CA GLY A 323 -13.01 5.34 -6.42
C GLY A 323 -12.44 6.74 -6.58
N LYS A 324 -11.86 7.04 -7.75
CA LYS A 324 -11.50 8.42 -8.08
C LYS A 324 -12.75 9.30 -8.11
N THR A 325 -13.83 8.80 -8.69
CA THR A 325 -15.15 9.43 -8.65
C THR A 325 -16.22 8.38 -8.42
N LEU A 326 -17.29 8.77 -7.72
CA LEU A 326 -18.44 7.89 -7.46
C LEU A 326 -19.72 8.55 -7.99
N VAL A 327 -20.49 7.79 -8.76
CA VAL A 327 -21.77 8.23 -9.32
C VAL A 327 -22.83 7.13 -9.13
N PHE A 328 -23.87 7.43 -8.36
CA PHE A 328 -24.96 6.50 -8.08
C PHE A 328 -26.26 6.99 -8.74
N ASN A 329 -26.66 6.35 -9.84
CA ASN A 329 -27.83 6.73 -10.63
C ASN A 329 -29.07 5.88 -10.34
N GLY A 330 -28.87 4.65 -9.84
CA GLY A 330 -29.94 3.70 -9.55
C GLY A 330 -30.69 3.95 -8.23
N SER A 331 -31.75 3.19 -7.97
CA SER A 331 -32.56 3.31 -6.74
C SER A 331 -32.46 2.08 -5.84
N ASN A 332 -32.74 2.25 -4.55
CA ASN A 332 -32.67 1.17 -3.56
C ASN A 332 -31.25 0.56 -3.46
N LEU A 333 -30.26 1.43 -3.26
CA LEU A 333 -28.86 1.05 -3.04
C LEU A 333 -28.56 1.02 -1.54
N THR A 334 -28.03 -0.10 -1.06
CA THR A 334 -27.46 -0.24 0.28
C THR A 334 -25.95 -0.42 0.20
N VAL A 335 -25.18 0.39 0.92
CA VAL A 335 -23.75 0.14 1.16
C VAL A 335 -23.53 0.06 2.66
N ASP A 336 -23.27 -1.14 3.16
CA ASP A 336 -23.16 -1.42 4.59
C ASP A 336 -21.71 -1.69 4.99
N GLY A 337 -21.11 -0.76 5.73
CA GLY A 337 -19.73 -0.91 6.24
C GLY A 337 -19.63 -1.49 7.65
N ALA A 338 -20.72 -2.00 8.24
CA ALA A 338 -20.66 -2.62 9.57
C ALA A 338 -19.90 -3.95 9.58
N ASP A 339 -19.79 -4.62 8.43
CA ASP A 339 -18.92 -5.78 8.28
C ASP A 339 -17.49 -5.31 7.98
N THR A 340 -16.58 -5.54 8.93
CA THR A 340 -15.19 -5.10 8.86
C THR A 340 -14.27 -6.10 8.18
N ASN A 341 -14.79 -7.22 7.63
CA ASN A 341 -13.94 -8.17 6.91
C ASN A 341 -13.37 -7.52 5.64
N MET A 342 -12.13 -7.03 5.73
CA MET A 342 -11.34 -6.50 4.60
C MET A 342 -10.41 -7.57 4.00
N GLY A 343 -10.64 -8.86 4.24
CA GLY A 343 -9.75 -9.94 3.80
C GLY A 343 -9.37 -9.92 2.32
N GLY A 344 -10.22 -9.35 1.45
CA GLY A 344 -9.96 -9.20 0.02
C GLY A 344 -9.03 -8.04 -0.38
N VAL A 345 -8.69 -7.11 0.51
CA VAL A 345 -7.74 -5.99 0.24
C VAL A 345 -6.48 -6.20 1.09
N PRO A 346 -5.27 -5.86 0.60
CA PRO A 346 -4.10 -5.81 1.45
C PRO A 346 -4.24 -4.67 2.48
N SER A 347 -4.95 -4.92 3.59
CA SER A 347 -5.26 -3.94 4.63
C SER A 347 -4.16 -3.81 5.70
N LYS A 348 -2.97 -4.36 5.45
CA LYS A 348 -1.79 -4.15 6.29
C LYS A 348 -0.66 -3.64 5.42
N GLY A 349 -0.62 -2.34 5.17
CA GLY A 349 0.63 -1.75 4.72
C GLY A 349 1.11 -0.72 5.70
N ALA A 350 2.41 -0.55 5.63
CA ALA A 350 3.22 0.28 6.48
C ALA A 350 4.01 1.19 5.56
N GLN A 351 4.32 2.41 6.00
CA GLN A 351 5.11 3.35 5.22
C GLN A 351 6.36 3.72 6.00
N LEU A 352 7.51 3.59 5.34
CA LEU A 352 8.76 4.12 5.86
C LEU A 352 8.74 5.65 5.75
N ILE A 353 9.09 6.30 6.85
CA ILE A 353 9.40 7.72 6.92
C ILE A 353 10.88 7.87 7.24
N HIS A 354 11.58 8.67 6.44
CA HIS A 354 13.02 8.90 6.54
C HIS A 354 13.34 10.23 7.21
#